data_AF-A0A0K9P6E8-F1
#
_entry.id   AF-A0A0K9P6E8-F1
#
_cell.length_a   1.000
_cell.length_b   1.000
_cell.length_c   1.000
_cell.angle_alpha   90.00
_cell.angle_beta   90.00
_cell.angle_gamma   90.00
#
_symmetry.space_group_name_H-M   'P 1'
#
loop_
_entity.id
_entity.type
_entity.pdbx_description
1 polymer ?
#
loop_
_entity_poly.entity_id
_entity_poly.type
_entity_poly.pdbx_seq_one_letter_code
_entity_poly.pdbx_strand_id
1 'polypeptide(L)'
;MGDGTAFWNFVNSWAEINRGVDPISRPPVHDRWFVDGASVPIKLPYNKSEEYILRPKAPNLKEIFFHFPSEFVAHLKETVNMENRNTGEPTISSFQPLVALVWLSITQARRFLENETVGCRLAFDNQTRF
;
A
#
# COMPACT_ATOMS: atom_id res chain seq x y z
N MET A 1 1.10 14.60 7.28
CA MET A 1 1.48 15.40 6.10
C MET A 1 1.63 14.42 4.96
N GLY A 2 0.64 14.32 4.06
CA GLY A 2 0.63 13.44 2.88
C GLY A 2 0.63 11.91 3.15
N ASP A 3 0.13 11.15 2.19
CA ASP A 3 0.43 9.72 2.02
C ASP A 3 1.55 9.53 0.98
N GLY A 4 1.87 8.28 0.62
CA GLY A 4 2.89 7.99 -0.40
C GLY A 4 2.58 8.59 -1.77
N THR A 5 1.30 8.64 -2.16
CA THR A 5 0.86 9.22 -3.44
C THR A 5 1.07 10.73 -3.45
N ALA A 6 0.67 11.44 -2.40
CA ALA A 6 0.87 12.87 -2.26
C ALA A 6 2.37 13.25 -2.22
N PHE A 7 3.20 12.43 -1.57
CA PHE A 7 4.65 12.61 -1.58
C PHE A 7 5.22 12.54 -3.01
N TRP A 8 4.84 11.52 -3.79
CA TRP A 8 5.31 11.39 -5.17
C TRP A 8 4.81 12.51 -6.07
N ASN A 9 3.56 12.96 -5.90
CA ASN A 9 3.05 14.12 -6.63
C ASN A 9 3.90 15.37 -6.34
N PHE A 10 4.24 15.63 -5.07
CA PHE A 10 5.13 16.74 -4.70
C PHE A 10 6.50 16.64 -5.38
N VAL A 11 7.15 15.47 -5.31
CA VAL A 11 8.47 15.26 -5.94
C VAL A 11 8.40 15.49 -7.46
N ASN A 12 7.33 15.02 -8.11
CA ASN A 12 7.12 15.22 -9.54
C ASN A 12 6.91 16.69 -9.89
N SER A 13 6.03 17.41 -9.17
CA SER A 13 5.82 18.84 -9.38
C SER A 13 7.11 19.64 -9.15
N TRP A 14 7.89 19.29 -8.14
CA TRP A 14 9.18 19.92 -7.90
C TRP A 14 10.14 19.70 -9.08
N ALA A 15 10.20 18.48 -9.63
CA ALA A 15 10.99 18.19 -10.81
C ALA A 15 10.52 18.96 -12.07
N GLU A 16 9.21 19.18 -12.23
CA GLU A 16 8.63 19.99 -13.31
C GLU A 16 9.04 21.45 -13.22
N ILE A 17 8.94 22.05 -12.02
CA ILE A 17 9.35 23.43 -11.77
C ILE A 17 10.84 23.61 -12.11
N ASN A 18 11.69 22.67 -11.70
CA ASN A 18 13.12 22.72 -12.03
C ASN A 18 13.41 22.58 -13.53
N ARG A 19 12.49 22.01 -14.32
CA ARG A 19 12.58 21.95 -15.79
C ARG A 19 11.95 23.17 -16.48
N GLY A 20 11.37 24.10 -15.72
CA GLY A 20 10.69 25.29 -16.27
C GLY A 20 9.30 25.01 -16.81
N VAL A 21 8.64 23.94 -16.38
CA VAL A 21 7.24 23.65 -16.75
C VAL A 21 6.30 24.55 -15.95
N ASP A 22 5.50 25.35 -16.66
CA ASP A 22 4.48 26.24 -16.08
C ASP A 22 3.24 26.30 -17.01
N PRO A 23 2.04 25.90 -16.53
CA PRO A 23 1.74 25.38 -15.20
C PRO A 23 2.21 23.93 -15.01
N ILE A 24 2.47 23.54 -13.76
CA ILE A 24 2.74 22.15 -13.38
C ILE A 24 1.57 21.23 -13.75
N SER A 25 1.86 19.98 -14.11
CA SER A 25 0.84 19.09 -14.70
C SER A 25 -0.23 18.64 -13.71
N ARG A 26 0.10 18.58 -12.42
CA ARG A 26 -0.80 18.13 -11.34
C ARG A 26 -0.75 19.11 -10.17
N PRO A 27 -1.46 20.25 -10.23
CA PRO A 27 -1.50 21.19 -9.13
C PRO A 27 -2.12 20.55 -7.87
N PRO A 28 -1.60 20.85 -6.66
CA PRO A 28 -2.15 20.32 -5.43
C PRO A 28 -3.54 20.88 -5.16
N VAL A 29 -4.47 20.01 -4.74
CA VAL A 29 -5.79 20.42 -4.24
C VAL A 29 -5.70 20.61 -2.73
N HIS A 30 -5.90 21.85 -2.27
CA HIS A 30 -5.86 22.18 -0.84
C HIS A 30 -7.22 22.07 -0.16
N ASP A 31 -8.31 22.21 -0.93
CA ASP A 31 -9.67 22.04 -0.46
C ASP A 31 -9.96 20.55 -0.27
N ARG A 32 -9.76 20.08 0.96
CA ARG A 32 -9.98 18.67 1.31
C ARG A 32 -11.47 18.38 1.32
N TRP A 33 -11.87 17.41 0.49
CA TRP A 33 -13.23 16.91 0.48
C TRP A 33 -13.53 16.11 1.77
N PHE A 34 -14.74 16.30 2.31
CA PHE A 34 -15.31 15.53 3.41
C PHE A 34 -16.74 15.11 3.04
N VAL A 35 -17.23 14.04 3.65
CA VAL A 35 -18.60 13.56 3.44
C VAL A 35 -19.61 14.64 3.86
N ASP A 36 -20.60 14.90 3.02
CA ASP A 36 -21.64 15.90 3.30
C ASP A 36 -22.37 15.61 4.61
N GLY A 37 -22.52 16.64 5.45
CA GLY A 37 -23.14 16.53 6.77
C GLY A 37 -22.23 15.95 7.86
N ALA A 38 -20.97 15.60 7.55
CA ALA A 38 -20.01 15.20 8.58
C ALA A 38 -19.66 16.39 9.50
N SER A 39 -19.65 16.13 10.82
CA SER A 39 -19.09 17.08 11.78
C SER A 39 -17.57 16.98 11.75
N VAL A 40 -16.91 18.07 11.36
CA VAL A 40 -15.44 18.19 11.39
C VAL A 40 -15.06 18.98 12.65
N PRO A 41 -14.11 18.52 13.48
CA PRO A 41 -13.30 17.31 13.31
C PRO A 41 -14.04 16.01 13.64
N ILE A 42 -13.79 14.97 12.83
CA ILE A 42 -14.32 13.62 13.06
C ILE A 42 -13.71 13.08 14.37
N LYS A 43 -14.57 12.83 15.36
CA LYS A 43 -14.14 12.22 16.62
C LYS A 43 -13.97 10.72 16.42
N LEU A 44 -12.74 10.25 16.51
CA LEU A 44 -12.45 8.82 16.58
C LEU A 44 -12.91 8.26 17.94
N PRO A 45 -13.30 6.99 18.03
CA PRO A 45 -13.78 6.36 19.26
C PRO A 45 -12.63 6.01 20.21
N TYR A 46 -11.72 6.96 20.44
CA TYR A 46 -10.53 6.81 21.29
C TYR A 46 -10.39 8.04 22.19
N ASN A 47 -10.07 7.81 23.46
CA ASN A 47 -9.91 8.89 24.44
C ASN A 47 -8.47 9.40 24.53
N LYS A 48 -7.51 8.54 24.19
CA LYS A 48 -6.07 8.80 24.28
C LYS A 48 -5.36 8.39 22.99
N SER A 49 -4.31 9.12 22.62
CA SER A 49 -3.51 8.82 21.43
C SER A 49 -2.88 7.44 21.47
N GLU A 50 -2.55 6.95 22.66
CA GLU A 50 -1.89 5.65 22.86
C GLU A 50 -2.82 4.48 22.52
N GLU A 51 -4.14 4.70 22.46
CA GLU A 51 -5.13 3.66 22.12
C GLU A 51 -5.09 3.29 20.63
N TYR A 52 -4.57 4.17 19.76
CA TYR A 52 -4.54 3.95 18.31
C TYR A 52 -3.16 4.19 17.67
N ILE A 53 -2.22 4.85 18.34
CA ILE A 53 -0.85 5.03 17.85
C ILE A 53 0.04 3.93 18.43
N LEU A 54 0.27 2.88 17.65
CA LEU A 54 1.27 1.87 17.97
C LEU A 54 2.69 2.47 17.83
N ARG A 55 3.48 2.41 18.90
CA ARG A 55 4.89 2.82 18.92
C ARG A 55 5.80 1.65 19.30
N PRO A 56 5.81 0.54 18.54
CA PRO A 56 6.66 -0.60 18.86
C PRO A 56 8.13 -0.19 18.74
N LYS A 57 8.94 -0.56 19.73
CA LYS A 57 10.40 -0.46 19.62
C LYS A 57 10.86 -1.54 18.64
N ALA A 58 11.14 -1.14 17.40
CA ALA A 58 11.68 -2.06 16.41
C ALA A 58 13.06 -2.56 16.87
N PRO A 59 13.37 -3.86 16.69
CA PRO A 59 14.74 -4.34 16.84
C PRO A 59 15.63 -3.72 15.76
N ASN A 60 16.95 -3.87 15.91
CA ASN A 60 17.88 -3.50 14.85
C ASN A 60 17.67 -4.41 13.64
N LEU A 61 17.02 -3.89 12.61
CA LEU A 61 16.76 -4.59 11.37
C LEU A 61 17.79 -4.21 10.31
N LYS A 62 18.07 -5.14 9.39
CA LYS A 62 18.77 -4.86 8.15
C LYS A 62 17.73 -4.73 7.04
N GLU A 63 17.90 -3.71 6.21
CA GLU A 63 17.09 -3.53 5.02
C GLU A 63 17.75 -4.24 3.83
N ILE A 64 16.95 -4.97 3.05
CA ILE A 64 17.41 -5.69 1.86
C ILE A 64 16.38 -5.46 0.76
N PHE A 65 16.88 -5.16 -0.44
CA PHE A 65 16.06 -5.04 -1.65
C PHE A 65 16.03 -6.37 -2.38
N PHE A 66 14.82 -6.86 -2.68
CA PHE A 66 14.60 -8.01 -3.54
C PHE A 66 14.16 -7.51 -4.91
N HIS A 67 14.86 -7.96 -5.95
CA HIS A 67 14.49 -7.66 -7.33
C HIS A 67 13.65 -8.81 -7.89
N PHE A 68 12.46 -8.47 -8.39
CA PHE A 68 11.59 -9.38 -9.11
C PHE A 68 11.53 -8.94 -10.58
N PRO A 69 12.11 -9.71 -11.51
CA PRO A 69 12.06 -9.38 -12.94
C PRO A 69 10.63 -9.29 -13.48
N SER A 70 10.43 -8.45 -14.49
CA SER A 70 9.12 -8.29 -15.15
C SER A 70 8.57 -9.61 -15.68
N GLU A 71 9.43 -10.45 -16.23
CA GLU A 71 9.09 -11.75 -16.82
C GLU A 71 8.58 -12.70 -15.73
N PHE A 72 9.23 -12.70 -14.57
CA PHE A 72 8.83 -13.49 -13.41
C PHE A 72 7.46 -13.06 -12.88
N VAL A 73 7.25 -11.75 -12.70
CA VAL A 73 5.97 -11.22 -12.21
C VAL A 73 4.84 -11.48 -13.20
N ALA A 74 5.10 -11.35 -14.50
CA ALA A 74 4.13 -11.66 -15.55
C ALA A 74 3.77 -13.15 -15.55
N HIS A 75 4.77 -14.03 -15.50
CA HIS A 75 4.56 -15.47 -15.41
C HIS A 75 3.76 -15.86 -14.17
N LEU A 76 4.14 -15.35 -13.00
CA LEU A 76 3.44 -15.59 -11.74
C LEU A 76 1.96 -15.18 -11.81
N LYS A 77 1.67 -13.99 -12.36
CA LYS A 77 0.29 -13.53 -12.57
C LYS A 77 -0.47 -14.44 -13.53
N GLU A 78 0.16 -14.86 -14.63
CA GLU A 78 -0.48 -15.71 -15.64
C GLU A 78 -0.83 -17.08 -15.07
N THR A 79 0.09 -17.72 -14.35
CA THR A 79 -0.12 -19.02 -13.70
C THR A 79 -1.33 -18.98 -12.76
N VAL A 80 -1.38 -18.00 -11.84
CA VAL A 80 -2.49 -17.91 -10.88
C VAL A 80 -3.82 -17.60 -11.58
N ASN A 81 -3.81 -16.75 -12.61
CA ASN A 81 -5.03 -16.47 -13.36
C ASN A 81 -5.49 -17.66 -14.21
N MET A 82 -4.58 -18.54 -14.65
CA MET A 82 -4.93 -19.78 -15.33
C MET A 82 -5.60 -20.76 -14.37
N GLU A 83 -5.08 -20.89 -13.14
CA GLU A 83 -5.69 -21.69 -12.09
C GLU A 83 -7.08 -21.16 -11.71
N ASN A 84 -7.20 -19.84 -11.52
CA ASN A 84 -8.48 -19.20 -11.18
C ASN A 84 -9.56 -19.45 -12.23
N ARG A 85 -9.20 -19.52 -13.53
CA ARG A 85 -10.16 -19.88 -14.59
C ARG A 85 -10.70 -21.30 -14.44
N ASN A 86 -9.89 -22.22 -13.92
CA ASN A 86 -10.31 -23.61 -13.70
C ASN A 86 -11.19 -23.76 -12.44
N THR A 87 -11.00 -22.90 -11.44
CA THR A 87 -11.76 -22.91 -10.18
C THR A 87 -12.96 -21.97 -10.16
N GLY A 88 -13.08 -21.07 -11.13
CA GLY A 88 -14.13 -20.05 -11.20
C GLY A 88 -13.85 -18.79 -10.37
N GLU A 89 -12.61 -18.62 -9.89
CA GLU A 89 -12.17 -17.48 -9.11
C GLU A 89 -11.90 -16.24 -10.00
N PRO A 90 -11.99 -15.01 -9.44
CA PRO A 90 -11.80 -13.79 -10.22
C PRO A 90 -10.34 -13.60 -10.67
N THR A 91 -10.16 -12.91 -11.79
CA THR A 91 -8.84 -12.48 -12.27
C THR A 91 -8.19 -11.52 -11.27
N ILE A 92 -6.90 -11.71 -11.00
CA ILE A 92 -6.11 -10.90 -10.08
C ILE A 92 -5.04 -10.06 -10.80
N SER A 93 -4.66 -8.95 -10.16
CA SER A 93 -3.56 -8.08 -10.58
C SER A 93 -2.18 -8.72 -10.32
N SER A 94 -1.10 -8.16 -10.90
CA SER A 94 0.27 -8.64 -10.63
C SER A 94 0.69 -8.43 -9.17
N PHE A 95 0.10 -7.45 -8.49
CA PHE A 95 0.43 -7.12 -7.11
C PHE A 95 -0.01 -8.21 -6.13
N GLN A 96 -1.20 -8.78 -6.33
CA GLN A 96 -1.78 -9.77 -5.44
C GLN A 96 -0.94 -11.05 -5.27
N PRO A 97 -0.53 -11.77 -6.34
CA PRO A 97 0.26 -12.99 -6.18
C PRO A 97 1.69 -12.69 -5.74
N LEU A 98 2.27 -11.54 -6.12
CA LEU A 98 3.58 -11.13 -5.66
C LEU A 98 3.59 -10.86 -4.14
N VAL A 99 2.60 -10.13 -3.64
CA VAL A 99 2.46 -9.89 -2.20
C VAL A 99 2.18 -11.19 -1.45
N ALA A 100 1.35 -12.08 -1.99
CA ALA A 100 1.11 -13.40 -1.41
C ALA A 100 2.41 -14.21 -1.30
N LEU A 101 3.23 -14.22 -2.36
CA LEU A 101 4.54 -14.89 -2.37
C LEU A 101 5.48 -14.33 -1.30
N VAL A 102 5.57 -13.00 -1.19
CA VAL A 102 6.41 -12.35 -0.17
C VAL A 102 5.88 -12.65 1.24
N TRP A 103 4.57 -12.59 1.43
CA TRP A 103 3.92 -12.92 2.70
C TRP A 103 4.21 -14.36 3.14
N LEU A 104 4.08 -15.32 2.22
CA LEU A 104 4.40 -16.72 2.47
C LEU A 104 5.88 -16.91 2.81
N SER A 105 6.77 -16.28 2.05
CA SER A 105 8.23 -16.32 2.29
C SER A 105 8.60 -15.78 3.68
N ILE A 106 8.00 -14.66 4.09
CA ILE A 106 8.21 -14.08 5.42
C ILE A 106 7.69 -15.02 6.51
N THR A 107 6.50 -15.59 6.31
CA THR A 107 5.87 -16.49 7.29
C THR A 107 6.73 -17.75 7.48
N GLN A 108 7.20 -18.35 6.38
CA GLN A 108 8.08 -19.51 6.40
C GLN A 108 9.43 -19.21 7.07
N ALA A 109 10.04 -18.07 6.75
CA ALA A 109 11.32 -17.67 7.35
C ALA A 109 11.23 -17.44 8.86
N ARG A 110 10.07 -16.99 9.36
CA ARG A 110 9.84 -16.73 10.79
C ARG A 110 9.53 -17.98 11.61
N ARG A 111 9.12 -19.09 10.97
CA ARG A 111 8.84 -20.38 11.63
C ARG A 111 7.93 -20.24 12.87
N PHE A 112 6.82 -19.56 12.70
CA PHE A 112 5.80 -19.40 13.74
C PHE A 112 5.27 -20.76 14.20
N LEU A 113 4.77 -20.83 15.45
CA LEU A 113 4.11 -22.03 15.97
C LEU A 113 2.78 -22.25 15.25
N GLU A 114 2.34 -23.51 15.12
CA GLU A 114 1.14 -23.88 14.34
C GLU A 114 -0.14 -23.14 14.75
N ASN A 115 -0.23 -22.68 16.00
CA ASN A 115 -1.39 -21.98 16.55
C ASN A 115 -1.23 -20.45 16.60
N GLU A 116 -0.15 -19.89 16.03
CA GLU A 116 0.11 -18.46 16.08
C GLU A 116 -0.61 -17.71 14.95
N THR A 117 -1.34 -16.65 15.30
CA THR A 117 -2.03 -15.83 14.31
C THR A 117 -1.05 -14.89 13.61
N VAL A 118 -0.93 -15.03 12.30
CA VAL A 118 -0.12 -14.15 11.44
C VAL A 118 -1.01 -13.23 10.61
N GLY A 119 -0.63 -11.96 10.49
CA GLY A 119 -1.41 -10.96 9.74
C GLY A 119 -0.59 -10.21 8.70
N CYS A 120 -1.13 -10.10 7.49
CA CYS A 120 -0.60 -9.24 6.43
C CYS A 120 -1.39 -7.92 6.41
N ARG A 121 -0.69 -6.79 6.47
CA ARG A 121 -1.29 -5.45 6.43
C ARG A 121 -0.81 -4.72 5.19
N LEU A 122 -1.76 -4.22 4.39
CA LEU A 122 -1.50 -3.50 3.15
C LEU A 122 -2.18 -2.13 3.21
N ALA A 123 -1.48 -1.10 2.78
CA ALA A 123 -2.08 0.22 2.55
C ALA A 123 -2.77 0.21 1.18
N PHE A 124 -3.91 0.88 1.08
CA PHE A 124 -4.64 1.04 -0.16
C PHE A 124 -5.05 2.51 -0.34
N ASP A 125 -5.03 2.95 -1.59
CA ASP A 125 -5.52 4.27 -1.96
C ASP A 125 -7.05 4.25 -2.04
N ASN A 126 -7.68 5.26 -1.44
CA ASN A 126 -9.13 5.45 -1.44
C ASN A 126 -9.59 6.56 -2.39
N GLN A 127 -8.68 7.28 -3.06
CA GLN A 127 -9.01 8.41 -3.93
C GLN A 127 -9.94 8.04 -5.10
N THR A 128 -9.92 6.78 -5.56
CA THR A 128 -10.74 6.31 -6.69
C THR A 128 -11.96 5.50 -6.29
N ARG A 129 -12.24 5.36 -4.99
CA ARG A 129 -13.30 4.49 -4.46
C ARG A 129 -14.61 5.21 -4.12
N PHE A 130 -14.63 6.53 -4.20
CA PHE A 130 -15.77 7.41 -3.98
C PHE A 130 -15.84 8.43 -5.11
#